data_AF-A0A661S830-F1
#
_entry.id   AF-A0A661S830-F1
#
_cell.length_a   1.000
_cell.length_b   1.000
_cell.length_c   1.000
_cell.angle_alpha   90.00
_cell.angle_beta   90.00
_cell.angle_gamma   90.00
#
_symmetry.space_group_name_H-M   'P 1'
#
loop_
_entity.id
_entity.type
_entity.pdbx_description
1 polymer ?
#
loop_
_entity_poly.entity_id
_entity_poly.type
_entity_poly.pdbx_seq_one_letter_code
_entity_poly.pdbx_strand_id
1 'polypeptide(L)'
;MFARYFEGKETENAAEKTERPSSEVCPECHNAVSGDSKFCSQCGHQLVIFRQCANCGKNLTPNAKFCSRCGRSAEEKPEPKFCPQCESENLEESLFCNQCGEKLTNDKSPH
;
A
#
# COMPACT_ATOMS: atom_id res chain seq x y z
N MET A 1 -18.56 -50.21 -41.62
CA MET A 1 -19.03 -48.82 -41.39
C MET A 1 -19.15 -48.70 -39.87
N PHE A 2 -18.37 -47.94 -39.11
CA PHE A 2 -17.97 -46.55 -39.30
C PHE A 2 -16.58 -46.34 -38.67
N ALA A 3 -15.57 -46.17 -39.53
CA ALA A 3 -14.23 -45.77 -39.13
C ALA A 3 -14.01 -44.32 -39.61
N ARG A 4 -13.39 -43.52 -38.74
CA ARG A 4 -12.76 -42.20 -39.01
C ARG A 4 -13.69 -40.99 -39.09
N TYR A 5 -13.72 -40.19 -38.03
CA TYR A 5 -14.19 -38.80 -38.01
C TYR A 5 -13.53 -37.99 -36.88
N PHE A 6 -12.20 -38.03 -36.78
CA PHE A 6 -11.45 -37.00 -36.06
C PHE A 6 -10.29 -36.54 -36.96
N GLU A 7 -10.65 -35.83 -38.03
CA GLU A 7 -9.74 -34.97 -38.79
C GLU A 7 -9.57 -33.65 -38.05
N GLY A 8 -8.32 -33.22 -37.93
CA GLY A 8 -7.91 -32.09 -37.13
C GLY A 8 -8.44 -30.75 -37.61
N LYS A 9 -8.59 -29.85 -36.63
CA LYS A 9 -8.45 -28.42 -36.83
C LYS A 9 -7.51 -27.90 -35.76
N GLU A 10 -6.25 -27.78 -36.14
CA GLU A 10 -5.34 -26.80 -35.57
C GLU A 10 -5.88 -25.43 -35.98
N THR A 11 -6.41 -24.67 -35.01
CA THR A 11 -6.57 -23.23 -35.15
C THR A 11 -6.06 -22.54 -33.88
N GLU A 12 -4.77 -22.16 -33.93
CA GLU A 12 -4.27 -20.82 -33.56
C GLU A 12 -4.94 -20.18 -32.35
N ASN A 13 -4.43 -20.51 -31.15
CA ASN A 13 -4.67 -19.68 -29.97
C ASN A 13 -3.51 -18.70 -29.79
N ALA A 14 -3.86 -17.44 -30.05
CA ALA A 14 -3.30 -16.20 -29.56
C ALA A 14 -2.01 -16.31 -28.75
N ALA A 15 -0.99 -15.60 -29.23
CA ALA A 15 0.12 -15.13 -28.41
C ALA A 15 -0.43 -14.43 -27.16
N GLU A 16 -0.57 -15.20 -26.09
CA GLU A 16 -0.72 -14.69 -24.74
C GLU A 16 0.60 -13.99 -24.43
N LYS A 17 0.57 -12.66 -24.47
CA LYS A 17 1.60 -11.83 -23.86
C LYS A 17 1.65 -12.23 -22.39
N THR A 18 2.51 -13.18 -22.05
CA THR A 18 2.93 -13.45 -20.69
C THR A 18 3.64 -12.19 -20.21
N GLU A 19 2.87 -11.28 -19.60
CA GLU A 19 3.42 -10.30 -18.69
C GLU A 19 4.18 -11.12 -17.63
N ARG A 20 5.52 -11.06 -17.67
CA ARG A 20 6.32 -11.81 -16.69
C ARG A 20 5.90 -11.28 -15.33
N PRO A 21 5.35 -12.10 -14.42
CA PRO A 21 5.07 -11.64 -13.08
C PRO A 21 6.41 -11.15 -12.52
N SER A 22 6.48 -9.86 -12.19
CA SER A 22 7.64 -9.31 -11.48
C SER A 22 7.71 -10.06 -10.15
N SER A 23 8.68 -10.96 -10.03
CA SER A 23 8.91 -11.70 -8.80
C SER A 23 9.55 -10.76 -7.80
N GLU A 24 8.84 -10.46 -6.72
CA GLU A 24 9.39 -9.77 -5.56
C GLU A 24 9.92 -10.79 -4.55
N VAL A 25 10.64 -10.31 -3.53
CA VAL A 25 11.19 -11.16 -2.47
C VAL A 25 10.48 -10.83 -1.16
N CYS A 26 9.97 -11.85 -0.48
CA CYS A 26 9.35 -11.68 0.83
C CYS A 26 10.42 -11.19 1.84
N PRO A 27 10.19 -10.09 2.57
CA PRO A 27 11.19 -9.53 3.49
C PRO A 27 11.44 -10.39 4.73
N GLU A 28 10.51 -11.27 5.10
CA GLU A 28 10.65 -12.12 6.30
C GLU A 28 11.34 -13.45 6.00
N CYS A 29 10.89 -14.16 4.96
CA CYS A 29 11.37 -15.51 4.65
C CYS A 29 12.28 -15.58 3.41
N HIS A 30 12.49 -14.46 2.72
CA HIS A 30 13.36 -14.33 1.55
C HIS A 30 12.99 -15.20 0.34
N ASN A 31 11.82 -15.83 0.36
CA ASN A 31 11.30 -16.57 -0.78
C ASN A 31 10.74 -15.62 -1.85
N ALA A 32 10.82 -16.06 -3.11
CA ALA A 32 10.19 -15.37 -4.22
C ALA A 32 8.66 -15.37 -4.06
N VAL A 33 8.05 -14.23 -4.36
CA VAL A 33 6.60 -13.99 -4.31
C VAL A 33 6.18 -13.28 -5.59
N SER A 34 4.97 -13.54 -6.09
CA SER A 34 4.45 -12.81 -7.24
C SER A 34 4.16 -11.36 -6.84
N GLY A 35 4.46 -10.38 -7.68
CA GLY A 35 4.30 -8.95 -7.34
C GLY A 35 2.87 -8.50 -7.03
N ASP A 36 1.86 -9.28 -7.42
CA ASP A 36 0.45 -9.09 -7.10
C ASP A 36 -0.01 -9.82 -5.82
N SER A 37 0.87 -10.57 -5.17
CA SER A 37 0.55 -11.34 -3.97
C SER A 37 0.30 -10.46 -2.76
N LYS A 38 -0.86 -10.63 -2.11
CA LYS A 38 -1.20 -9.94 -0.84
C LYS A 38 -0.49 -10.53 0.38
N PHE A 39 -0.19 -11.82 0.32
CA PHE A 39 0.48 -12.58 1.37
C PHE A 39 1.53 -13.51 0.74
N CYS A 40 2.61 -13.78 1.47
CA CYS A 40 3.60 -14.76 1.07
C CYS A 40 3.02 -16.17 1.22
N SER A 41 3.00 -16.95 0.13
CA SER A 41 2.52 -18.34 0.14
C SER A 41 3.39 -19.29 0.98
N GLN A 42 4.64 -18.90 1.28
CA GLN A 42 5.59 -19.73 2.03
C GLN A 42 5.51 -19.51 3.54
N CYS A 43 5.34 -18.27 4.01
CA CYS A 43 5.35 -17.95 5.44
C CYS A 43 4.09 -17.24 5.97
N GLY A 44 3.16 -16.84 5.09
CA GLY A 44 1.95 -16.11 5.47
C GLY A 44 2.15 -14.61 5.76
N HIS A 45 3.37 -14.07 5.60
CA HIS A 45 3.61 -12.64 5.82
C HIS A 45 2.81 -11.78 4.83
N GLN A 46 2.19 -10.71 5.32
CA GLN A 46 1.44 -9.77 4.49
C GLN A 46 2.41 -8.85 3.73
N LEU A 47 2.33 -8.89 2.40
CA LEU A 47 3.22 -8.13 1.51
C LEU A 47 2.63 -6.76 1.16
N VAL A 48 1.30 -6.65 1.14
CA VAL A 48 0.62 -5.40 0.80
C VAL A 48 0.43 -4.54 2.05
N ILE A 49 1.05 -3.36 2.02
CA ILE A 49 0.89 -2.33 3.05
C ILE A 49 -0.30 -1.45 2.66
N PHE A 50 -1.43 -1.64 3.35
CA PHE A 50 -2.63 -0.84 3.11
C PHE A 50 -2.57 0.53 3.79
N ARG A 51 -1.97 0.58 4.99
CA ARG A 51 -1.96 1.78 5.82
C ARG A 51 -0.81 1.75 6.81
N GLN A 52 -0.31 2.93 7.17
CA GLN A 52 0.68 3.11 8.22
C GLN A 52 0.08 3.90 9.39
N CYS A 53 0.64 3.70 10.58
CA CYS A 53 0.27 4.48 11.74
C CYS A 53 0.73 5.94 11.57
N ALA A 54 -0.22 6.88 11.62
CA ALA A 54 0.07 8.32 11.52
C ALA A 54 1.02 8.84 12.62
N ASN A 55 1.12 8.13 13.75
CA ASN A 55 1.98 8.53 14.86
C ASN A 55 3.39 7.93 14.83
N CYS A 56 3.55 6.65 14.44
CA CYS A 56 4.84 5.95 14.54
C CYS A 56 5.33 5.29 13.25
N GLY A 57 4.59 5.43 12.14
CA GLY A 57 4.95 4.89 10.82
C GLY A 57 4.84 3.37 10.68
N LYS A 58 4.48 2.61 11.73
CA LYS A 58 4.37 1.15 11.63
C LYS A 58 3.22 0.76 10.68
N ASN A 59 3.47 -0.20 9.79
CA ASN A 59 2.44 -0.81 8.94
C ASN A 59 1.32 -1.40 9.80
N LEU A 60 0.09 -1.08 9.43
CA LEU A 60 -1.12 -1.54 10.07
C LEU A 60 -1.76 -2.66 9.25
N THR A 61 -2.32 -3.64 9.94
CA THR A 61 -3.14 -4.67 9.28
C THR A 61 -4.43 -4.02 8.76
N PRO A 62 -5.08 -4.60 7.72
CA PRO A 62 -6.27 -4.00 7.10
C PRO A 62 -7.39 -3.63 8.08
N ASN A 63 -7.54 -4.40 9.15
CA ASN A 63 -8.60 -4.24 10.15
C ASN A 63 -8.07 -3.79 11.53
N ALA A 64 -6.86 -3.24 11.59
CA ALA A 64 -6.30 -2.75 12.84
C ALA A 64 -7.15 -1.59 13.39
N LYS A 65 -7.66 -1.73 14.62
CA LYS A 65 -8.30 -0.64 15.39
C LYS A 65 -7.28 0.18 16.18
N PHE A 66 -6.16 -0.44 16.55
CA PHE A 66 -5.06 0.20 17.27
C PHE A 66 -3.72 -0.21 16.65
N CYS A 67 -2.71 0.64 16.76
CA CYS A 67 -1.36 0.31 16.35
C CYS A 67 -0.74 -0.70 17.31
N SER A 68 -0.26 -1.83 16.77
CA SER A 68 0.44 -2.85 17.56
C SER A 68 1.81 -2.43 18.10
N ARG A 69 2.34 -1.28 17.65
CA ARG A 69 3.61 -0.71 18.14
C ARG A 69 3.40 0.38 19.19
N CYS A 70 2.54 1.38 18.93
CA CYS A 70 2.38 2.53 19.83
C CYS A 70 1.05 2.57 20.59
N GLY A 71 0.12 1.65 20.34
CA GLY A 71 -1.17 1.56 21.03
C GLY A 71 -2.22 2.60 20.64
N ARG A 72 -1.85 3.63 19.86
CA ARG A 72 -2.81 4.66 19.39
C ARG A 72 -3.86 4.08 18.45
N SER A 73 -5.00 4.76 18.40
CA SER A 73 -6.08 4.39 17.48
C SER A 73 -5.55 4.44 16.05
N ALA A 74 -5.86 3.38 15.31
CA ALA A 74 -5.52 3.33 13.92
C ALA A 74 -6.40 4.34 13.15
N GLU A 75 -7.60 4.66 13.61
CA GLU A 75 -8.51 5.60 12.94
C GLU A 75 -8.26 7.07 13.34
N GLU A 76 -7.24 7.35 14.17
CA GLU A 76 -6.86 8.70 14.56
C GLU A 76 -6.45 9.50 13.31
N LYS A 77 -7.30 10.45 12.92
CA LYS A 77 -6.99 11.40 11.85
C LYS A 77 -5.98 12.42 12.39
N PRO A 78 -4.94 12.77 11.63
CA PRO A 78 -4.07 13.88 12.02
C PRO A 78 -4.91 15.15 12.16
N GLU A 79 -4.74 15.86 13.27
CA GLU A 79 -5.44 17.11 13.54
C GLU A 79 -5.02 18.18 12.52
N PRO A 80 -5.95 19.02 12.06
CA PRO A 80 -5.60 20.12 11.18
C PRO A 80 -4.79 21.18 11.93
N LYS A 81 -4.00 21.95 11.20
CA LYS A 81 -3.31 23.14 11.72
C LYS A 81 -3.83 24.41 11.07
N PHE A 82 -3.85 25.47 11.86
CA PHE A 82 -4.32 26.77 11.40
C PHE A 82 -3.14 27.66 11.05
N CYS A 83 -3.23 28.36 9.91
CA CYS A 83 -2.22 29.31 9.52
C CYS A 83 -2.17 30.49 10.51
N PRO A 84 -1.01 30.86 11.07
CA PRO A 84 -0.92 31.99 12.01
C PRO A 84 -1.11 33.36 11.35
N GLN A 85 -1.06 33.43 10.02
CA GLN A 85 -1.20 34.68 9.26
C GLN A 85 -2.63 34.90 8.78
N CYS A 86 -3.27 33.88 8.20
CA CYS A 86 -4.59 34.00 7.57
C CYS A 86 -5.66 33.07 8.16
N GLU A 87 -5.33 32.35 9.24
CA GLU A 87 -6.24 31.46 9.98
C GLU A 87 -6.86 30.32 9.15
N SER A 88 -6.34 30.04 7.94
CA SER A 88 -6.87 28.96 7.13
C SER A 88 -6.48 27.59 7.68
N GLU A 89 -7.39 26.62 7.52
CA GLU A 89 -7.15 25.22 7.85
C GLU A 89 -6.18 24.58 6.86
N ASN A 90 -5.20 23.85 7.39
CA ASN A 90 -4.16 23.15 6.63
C ASN A 90 -3.96 21.73 7.18
N LEU A 91 -3.47 20.82 6.33
CA LEU A 91 -3.09 19.46 6.72
C LEU A 91 -1.89 19.51 7.68
N GLU A 92 -1.80 18.58 8.64
CA GLU A 92 -0.68 18.46 9.59
C GLU A 92 0.68 18.46 8.88
N GLU A 93 0.81 17.71 7.78
CA GLU A 93 2.07 17.64 7.03
C GLU A 93 2.39 18.86 6.14
N SER A 94 1.47 19.83 5.98
CA SER A 94 1.67 20.97 5.06
C SER A 94 2.85 21.85 5.44
N LEU A 95 3.89 21.99 4.63
CA LEU A 95 5.00 22.91 4.96
C LEU A 95 4.65 24.39 4.77
N PHE A 96 3.66 24.69 3.93
CA PHE A 96 3.20 26.04 3.60
C PHE A 96 1.67 26.12 3.64
N CYS A 97 1.15 27.31 3.92
CA CYS A 97 -0.27 27.60 3.91
C CYS A 97 -0.84 27.48 2.49
N ASN A 98 -1.92 26.72 2.33
CA ASN A 98 -2.61 26.52 1.06
C ASN A 98 -3.40 27.75 0.58
N GLN A 99 -3.57 28.79 1.43
CA GLN A 99 -4.27 30.02 1.08
C GLN A 99 -3.33 31.21 0.88
N CYS A 100 -2.43 31.49 1.82
CA CYS A 100 -1.57 32.68 1.77
C CYS A 100 -0.08 32.40 1.50
N GLY A 101 0.35 31.14 1.48
CA GLY A 101 1.75 30.76 1.23
C GLY A 101 2.71 30.92 2.41
N GLU A 102 2.24 31.39 3.58
CA GLU A 102 3.05 31.48 4.81
C GLU A 102 3.62 30.11 5.21
N LYS A 103 4.84 30.08 5.75
CA LYS A 103 5.46 28.83 6.18
C LYS A 103 4.82 28.35 7.48
N LEU A 104 4.36 27.10 7.50
CA LEU A 104 3.77 26.48 8.68
C LEU A 104 4.88 25.77 9.45
N THR A 105 5.24 26.27 10.64
CA THR A 105 6.26 25.66 11.49
C THR A 105 5.70 24.41 12.17
N ASN A 106 6.18 23.22 11.78
CA ASN A 106 5.88 21.96 12.44
C ASN A 106 6.75 21.81 13.70
N ASP A 107 6.26 22.26 14.86
CA ASP A 107 6.97 22.10 16.14
C ASP A 107 6.79 20.71 16.77
N LYS A 108 6.84 19.67 15.93
CA LYS A 108 6.91 18.26 16.37
C LYS A 108 8.04 17.55 15.63
N SER A 109 9.28 17.98 15.88
CA SER A 109 10.41 17.06 15.79
C SER A 109 10.44 16.21 17.05
N PRO A 110 10.31 14.88 16.99
CA PRO A 110 10.76 14.05 18.09
C PRO A 110 12.29 14.11 18.13
N HIS A 111 12.83 14.68 19.21
CA HIS A 111 14.23 14.53 19.60
C HIS A 111 14.52 13.08 20.00
#